data_AF-A0A4Q6VI07-F1
#
_entry.id   AF-A0A4Q6VI07-F1
#
_cell.length_a   1.000
_cell.length_b   1.000
_cell.length_c   1.000
_cell.angle_alpha   90.00
_cell.angle_beta   90.00
_cell.angle_gamma   90.00
#
_symmetry.space_group_name_H-M   'P 1'
#
loop_
_entity.id
_entity.type
_entity.pdbx_description
1 polymer ?
#
loop_
_entity_poly.entity_id
_entity_poly.type
_entity_poly.pdbx_seq_one_letter_code
_entity_poly.pdbx_strand_id
1 'polypeptide(L)'
;MNGETIVVGGGVIGLTSAVVLAEAGHRVRLWSPEEPGATTSAVAGGLWWPYRIEPEERVGAWALRSLEVYAGLLDRPEETGARLVSGVHAATPLDGLGAWAAEVNGLRAATEAEYAPGDGLWARLPVLDMPTHLAWLLRRLEAAGGRIERRKVTSLAEAAEGARAVVNCTGLGAARLVPDAGMRPVRGQLVVVENPGVDTWFTHTGTGSESTYFIPQPGRLLLGGTAEAGADSLEPDPATAREIVARCAELRPEIAGARVLGHRVGLRPERAGGVRLEREELPGGGVLVHNYGHGGAGVTVAWGCADEVAALVDA
;
A
#
# COMPACT_ATOMS: atom_id res chain seq x y z
N MET A 1 -29.64 15.64 4.38
CA MET A 1 -28.22 15.23 4.52
C MET A 1 -27.77 15.60 5.92
N ASN A 2 -27.15 14.67 6.65
CA ASN A 2 -26.71 14.84 8.04
C ASN A 2 -25.29 15.44 8.16
N GLY A 3 -24.71 15.90 7.04
CA GLY A 3 -23.38 16.51 6.97
C GLY A 3 -22.21 15.54 7.14
N GLU A 4 -22.48 14.23 7.24
CA GLU A 4 -21.48 13.18 7.46
C GLU A 4 -20.84 12.73 6.12
N THR A 5 -19.54 12.46 6.14
CA THR A 5 -18.80 11.83 5.05
C THR A 5 -18.53 10.37 5.42
N ILE A 6 -18.99 9.44 4.58
CA ILE A 6 -18.80 8.00 4.80
C ILE A 6 -17.64 7.51 3.94
N VAL A 7 -16.59 7.00 4.56
CA VAL A 7 -15.48 6.33 3.86
C VAL A 7 -15.69 4.83 3.94
N VAL A 8 -15.75 4.16 2.80
CA VAL A 8 -15.99 2.70 2.73
C VAL A 8 -14.69 1.98 2.41
N GLY A 9 -14.17 1.21 3.37
CA GLY A 9 -12.93 0.44 3.29
C GLY A 9 -11.91 0.83 4.36
N GLY A 10 -11.44 -0.15 5.14
CA GLY A 10 -10.50 0.04 6.26
C GLY A 10 -9.04 -0.27 5.94
N GLY A 11 -8.68 -0.36 4.66
CA GLY A 11 -7.29 -0.49 4.23
C GLY A 11 -6.53 0.84 4.30
N VAL A 12 -5.25 0.84 3.92
CA VAL A 12 -4.38 2.03 3.99
C VAL A 12 -4.97 3.24 3.27
N ILE A 13 -5.60 3.03 2.10
CA ILE A 13 -6.21 4.10 1.31
C ILE A 13 -7.40 4.72 2.05
N GLY A 14 -8.34 3.89 2.51
CA GLY A 14 -9.54 4.39 3.19
C GLY A 14 -9.24 5.02 4.54
N LEU A 15 -8.32 4.44 5.33
CA LEU A 15 -7.86 5.05 6.58
C LEU A 15 -7.18 6.39 6.35
N THR A 16 -6.29 6.49 5.35
CA THR A 16 -5.58 7.74 5.05
C THR A 16 -6.56 8.81 4.54
N SER A 17 -7.48 8.47 3.63
CA SER A 17 -8.55 9.39 3.19
C SER A 17 -9.44 9.84 4.35
N ALA A 18 -9.82 8.94 5.25
CA ALA A 18 -10.63 9.28 6.41
C ALA A 18 -9.89 10.22 7.37
N VAL A 19 -8.59 10.00 7.61
CA VAL A 19 -7.74 10.89 8.43
C VAL A 19 -7.69 12.27 7.82
N VAL A 20 -7.33 12.40 6.54
CA VAL A 20 -7.21 13.70 5.86
C VAL A 20 -8.53 14.47 5.92
N LEU A 21 -9.65 13.81 5.64
CA LEU A 21 -10.98 14.43 5.73
C LEU A 21 -11.34 14.85 7.16
N ALA A 22 -11.07 14.02 8.16
CA ALA A 22 -11.36 14.35 9.56
C ALA A 22 -10.52 15.53 10.04
N GLU A 23 -9.23 15.58 9.69
CA GLU A 23 -8.32 16.68 10.00
C GLU A 23 -8.67 17.97 9.26
N ALA A 24 -9.28 17.88 8.07
CA ALA A 24 -9.87 19.01 7.36
C ALA A 24 -11.22 19.49 7.95
N GLY A 25 -11.73 18.84 9.01
CA GLY A 25 -12.93 19.25 9.73
C GLY A 25 -14.23 18.58 9.25
N HIS A 26 -14.16 17.59 8.36
CA HIS A 26 -15.34 16.81 8.00
C HIS A 26 -15.75 15.89 9.15
N ARG A 27 -17.06 15.70 9.31
CA ARG A 27 -17.59 14.65 10.19
C ARG A 27 -17.47 13.31 9.47
N VAL A 28 -16.43 12.54 9.78
CA VAL A 28 -16.11 11.30 9.07
C VAL A 28 -16.54 10.07 9.84
N ARG A 29 -17.13 9.11 9.11
CA ARG A 29 -17.29 7.73 9.58
C ARG A 29 -16.69 6.76 8.57
N LEU A 30 -15.83 5.87 9.04
CA LEU A 30 -15.23 4.80 8.23
C LEU A 30 -15.99 3.49 8.45
N TRP A 31 -16.48 2.91 7.36
CA TRP A 31 -17.17 1.63 7.35
C TRP A 31 -16.27 0.56 6.76
N SER A 32 -15.99 -0.50 7.53
CA SER A 32 -15.25 -1.66 7.02
C SER A 32 -15.75 -2.96 7.64
N PRO A 33 -15.85 -4.07 6.88
CA PRO A 33 -16.21 -5.36 7.46
C PRO A 33 -15.10 -5.97 8.33
N GLU A 34 -13.86 -5.54 8.11
CA GLU A 34 -12.64 -6.10 8.67
C GLU A 34 -11.95 -5.07 9.55
N GLU A 35 -11.26 -5.56 10.58
CA GLU A 35 -10.30 -4.73 11.31
C GLU A 35 -9.12 -4.39 10.39
N PRO A 36 -8.47 -3.21 10.53
CA PRO A 36 -7.35 -2.81 9.66
C PRO A 36 -6.26 -3.88 9.53
N GLY A 37 -5.94 -4.59 10.62
CA GLY A 37 -4.95 -5.67 10.66
C GLY A 37 -5.33 -6.94 9.87
N ALA A 38 -6.58 -7.07 9.42
CA ALA A 38 -7.07 -8.18 8.61
C ALA A 38 -7.22 -7.83 7.12
N THR A 39 -6.91 -6.60 6.72
CA THR A 39 -7.03 -6.14 5.33
C THR A 39 -5.83 -6.53 4.48
N THR A 40 -5.97 -6.47 3.14
CA THR A 40 -4.84 -6.61 2.20
C THR A 40 -3.65 -5.69 2.56
N SER A 41 -3.93 -4.50 3.08
CA SER A 41 -2.88 -3.55 3.46
C SER A 41 -1.97 -4.07 4.57
N ALA A 42 -2.49 -4.88 5.50
CA ALA A 42 -1.69 -5.46 6.59
C ALA A 42 -0.66 -6.50 6.10
N VAL A 43 -0.89 -7.06 4.91
CA VAL A 43 0.00 -8.04 4.27
C VAL A 43 1.17 -7.35 3.56
N ALA A 44 1.01 -6.11 3.09
CA ALA A 44 1.99 -5.46 2.22
C ALA A 44 3.39 -5.37 2.83
N GLY A 45 4.42 -5.40 1.98
CA GLY A 45 5.82 -5.28 2.38
C GLY A 45 6.17 -3.92 3.01
N GLY A 46 5.42 -2.87 2.63
CA GLY A 46 5.51 -1.54 3.23
C GLY A 46 6.65 -0.65 2.73
N LEU A 47 7.44 -1.10 1.75
CA LEU A 47 8.43 -0.24 1.08
C LEU A 47 7.72 0.82 0.24
N TRP A 48 8.12 2.08 0.40
CA TRP A 48 7.73 3.15 -0.51
C TRP A 48 8.50 3.01 -1.82
N TRP A 49 7.79 2.69 -2.90
CA TRP A 49 8.30 2.72 -4.27
C TRP A 49 7.12 2.74 -5.27
N PRO A 50 7.12 3.61 -6.28
CA PRO A 50 6.11 3.58 -7.34
C PRO A 50 6.25 2.31 -8.18
N TYR A 51 5.43 1.29 -7.89
CA TYR A 51 5.49 -0.03 -8.52
C TYR A 51 4.23 -0.33 -9.32
N ARG A 52 4.39 -0.52 -10.64
CA ARG A 52 3.32 -0.96 -11.57
C ARG A 52 1.99 -0.28 -11.29
N ILE A 53 2.00 1.05 -11.27
CA ILE A 53 0.84 1.87 -10.91
C ILE A 53 0.65 2.96 -11.96
N GLU A 54 -0.62 3.19 -12.28
CA GLU A 54 -1.10 4.13 -13.28
C GLU A 54 -2.19 5.01 -12.63
N PRO A 55 -2.49 6.20 -13.17
CA PRO A 55 -1.88 6.80 -14.36
C PRO A 55 -0.53 7.47 -14.06
N GLU A 56 0.49 7.21 -14.90
CA GLU A 56 1.87 7.66 -14.73
C GLU A 56 1.99 9.17 -14.41
N GLU A 57 1.19 10.01 -15.06
CA GLU A 57 1.26 11.46 -14.92
C GLU A 57 0.83 11.99 -13.53
N ARG A 58 0.07 11.21 -12.76
CA ARG A 58 -0.36 11.57 -11.39
C ARG A 58 0.46 10.87 -10.31
N VAL A 59 0.95 9.68 -10.61
CA VAL A 59 1.67 8.80 -9.66
C VAL A 59 2.85 9.51 -9.02
N GLY A 60 3.65 10.26 -9.79
CA GLY A 60 4.81 10.97 -9.27
C GLY A 60 4.44 11.95 -8.14
N ALA A 61 3.43 12.79 -8.38
CA ALA A 61 2.98 13.76 -7.39
C ALA A 61 2.39 13.07 -6.15
N TRP A 62 1.57 12.03 -6.33
CA TRP A 62 1.00 11.32 -5.19
C TRP A 62 2.04 10.60 -4.34
N ALA A 63 3.04 10.01 -5.01
CA ALA A 63 4.13 9.30 -4.36
C ALA A 63 4.99 10.26 -3.55
N LEU A 64 5.40 11.39 -4.12
CA LEU A 64 6.20 12.40 -3.43
C LEU A 64 5.46 13.00 -2.24
N ARG A 65 4.16 13.26 -2.37
CA ARG A 65 3.37 13.72 -1.23
C ARG A 65 3.37 12.70 -0.09
N SER A 66 3.24 11.42 -0.40
CA SER A 66 3.33 10.37 0.60
C SER A 66 4.73 10.24 1.20
N LEU A 67 5.78 10.41 0.40
CA LEU A 67 7.17 10.44 0.86
C LEU A 67 7.40 11.56 1.88
N GLU A 68 6.89 12.76 1.60
CA GLU A 68 6.96 13.91 2.50
C GLU A 68 6.28 13.60 3.85
N VAL A 69 5.06 13.05 3.81
CA VAL A 69 4.35 12.68 5.04
C VAL A 69 5.12 11.61 5.81
N TYR A 70 5.60 10.56 5.14
CA TYR A 70 6.38 9.50 5.79
C TYR A 70 7.68 9.99 6.39
N ALA A 71 8.35 10.97 5.78
CA ALA A 71 9.53 11.61 6.34
C ALA A 71 9.22 12.26 7.71
N GLY A 72 8.04 12.88 7.85
CA GLY A 72 7.57 13.44 9.13
C GLY A 72 7.17 12.41 10.20
N LEU A 73 7.14 11.11 9.88
CA LEU A 73 6.79 10.04 10.80
C LEU A 73 8.01 9.31 11.40
N LEU A 74 9.21 9.59 10.89
CA LEU A 74 10.43 8.82 11.16
C LEU A 74 10.95 8.95 12.60
N ASP A 75 10.60 10.01 13.31
CA ASP A 75 11.05 10.26 14.70
C ASP A 75 10.32 9.40 15.73
N ARG A 76 9.21 8.73 15.34
CA ARG A 76 8.38 7.91 16.23
C ARG A 76 8.10 6.53 15.62
N PRO A 77 9.13 5.76 15.25
CA PRO A 77 8.97 4.53 14.49
C PRO A 77 8.17 3.45 15.25
N GLU A 78 8.23 3.44 16.58
CA GLU A 78 7.45 2.53 17.42
C GLU A 78 5.94 2.85 17.39
N GLU A 79 5.59 4.12 17.21
CA GLU A 79 4.20 4.55 17.12
C GLU A 79 3.67 4.41 15.70
N THR A 80 4.44 4.86 14.69
CA THR A 80 4.00 5.05 13.30
C THR A 80 4.31 3.87 12.39
N GLY A 81 5.23 2.99 12.80
CA GLY A 81 5.78 1.92 11.99
C GLY A 81 6.75 2.38 10.89
N ALA A 82 6.95 3.68 10.69
CA ALA A 82 7.75 4.23 9.59
C ALA A 82 9.23 4.33 9.97
N ARG A 83 10.11 3.81 9.11
CA ARG A 83 11.57 3.92 9.25
C ARG A 83 12.23 4.18 7.91
N LEU A 84 13.42 4.77 7.92
CA LEU A 84 14.21 4.96 6.71
C LEU A 84 15.29 3.89 6.61
N VAL A 85 15.21 3.05 5.58
CA VAL A 85 16.05 1.86 5.40
C VAL A 85 16.76 1.97 4.06
N SER A 86 18.05 1.64 4.04
CA SER A 86 18.83 1.58 2.81
C SER A 86 18.59 0.29 2.07
N GLY A 87 18.73 0.30 0.75
CA GLY A 87 18.60 -0.93 -0.02
C GLY A 87 18.74 -0.73 -1.52
N VAL A 88 18.52 -1.83 -2.23
CA VAL A 88 18.76 -1.94 -3.67
C VAL A 88 17.48 -2.30 -4.42
N HIS A 89 17.16 -1.50 -5.43
CA HIS A 89 16.22 -1.86 -6.48
C HIS A 89 17.01 -2.37 -7.68
N ALA A 90 17.09 -3.70 -7.82
CA ALA A 90 17.93 -4.36 -8.81
C ALA A 90 17.33 -4.32 -10.22
N ALA A 91 18.19 -4.46 -11.23
CA ALA A 91 17.88 -4.47 -12.65
C ALA A 91 17.03 -3.26 -13.10
N THR A 92 17.24 -2.10 -12.48
CA THR A 92 16.50 -0.87 -12.79
C THR A 92 17.48 0.26 -13.05
N PRO A 93 17.48 0.85 -14.26
CA PRO A 93 18.32 2.01 -14.55
C PRO A 93 17.71 3.28 -13.94
N LEU A 94 18.58 4.24 -13.60
CA LEU A 94 18.14 5.58 -13.17
C LEU A 94 17.52 6.33 -14.37
N ASP A 95 18.17 6.20 -15.52
CA ASP A 95 17.74 6.73 -16.81
C ASP A 95 16.50 5.93 -17.26
N GLY A 96 15.32 6.50 -17.07
CA GLY A 96 14.04 5.84 -17.35
C GLY A 96 13.02 5.97 -16.22
N LEU A 97 13.42 6.46 -15.05
CA LEU A 97 12.47 6.85 -14.03
C LEU A 97 11.81 8.20 -14.39
N GLY A 98 10.55 8.37 -13.96
CA GLY A 98 9.83 9.62 -14.11
C GLY A 98 10.44 10.76 -13.28
N ALA A 99 10.00 12.00 -13.52
CA ALA A 99 10.55 13.22 -12.91
C ALA A 99 10.60 13.18 -11.37
N TRP A 100 9.71 12.41 -10.74
CA TRP A 100 9.67 12.20 -9.29
C TRP A 100 10.97 11.63 -8.72
N ALA A 101 11.74 10.87 -9.50
CA ALA A 101 12.97 10.22 -9.04
C ALA A 101 14.04 11.23 -8.65
N ALA A 102 14.10 12.39 -9.32
CA ALA A 102 15.03 13.46 -9.02
C ALA A 102 14.79 14.12 -7.64
N GLU A 103 13.58 13.98 -7.11
CA GLU A 103 13.15 14.51 -5.80
C GLU A 103 13.44 13.51 -4.66
N VAL A 104 13.83 12.28 -4.98
CA VAL A 104 14.16 11.26 -3.99
C VAL A 104 15.61 11.41 -3.52
N ASN A 105 15.78 11.97 -2.34
CA ASN A 105 17.10 12.23 -1.76
C ASN A 105 17.96 10.94 -1.67
N GLY A 106 19.16 10.99 -2.25
CA GLY A 106 20.12 9.90 -2.20
C GLY A 106 19.82 8.73 -3.14
N LEU A 107 18.84 8.85 -4.04
CA LEU A 107 18.64 7.90 -5.13
C LEU A 107 19.79 8.02 -6.15
N ARG A 108 20.46 6.90 -6.40
CA ARG A 108 21.58 6.82 -7.34
C ARG A 108 21.76 5.41 -7.87
N ALA A 109 22.63 5.24 -8.87
CA ALA A 109 23.13 3.92 -9.23
C ALA A 109 23.81 3.24 -8.02
N ALA A 110 23.55 1.94 -7.86
CA ALA A 110 24.21 1.09 -6.90
C ALA A 110 25.66 0.85 -7.32
N THR A 111 26.57 0.76 -6.35
CA THR A 111 27.95 0.34 -6.60
C THR A 111 28.07 -1.18 -6.61
N GLU A 112 29.11 -1.74 -7.24
CA GLU A 112 29.37 -3.18 -7.20
C GLU A 112 29.52 -3.73 -5.77
N ALA A 113 30.03 -2.91 -4.84
CA ALA A 113 30.15 -3.28 -3.43
C ALA A 113 28.78 -3.38 -2.72
N GLU A 114 27.77 -2.64 -3.18
CA GLU A 114 26.41 -2.68 -2.64
C GLU A 114 25.57 -3.78 -3.33
N TYR A 115 25.83 -4.04 -4.60
CA TYR A 115 25.15 -5.06 -5.41
C TYR A 115 26.06 -5.51 -6.56
N ALA A 116 26.54 -6.75 -6.50
CA ALA A 116 27.63 -7.28 -7.35
C ALA A 116 27.35 -7.35 -8.87
N PRO A 117 26.09 -7.31 -9.36
CA PRO A 117 25.82 -7.07 -10.77
C PRO A 117 26.00 -5.61 -11.24
N GLY A 118 25.99 -4.63 -10.32
CA GLY A 118 26.16 -3.20 -10.61
C GLY A 118 24.99 -2.54 -11.36
N ASP A 119 23.99 -3.31 -11.78
CA ASP A 119 22.82 -2.86 -12.55
C ASP A 119 21.61 -2.61 -11.64
N GLY A 120 21.71 -1.64 -10.73
CA GLY A 120 20.59 -1.31 -9.84
C GLY A 120 20.64 0.08 -9.27
N LEU A 121 19.62 0.42 -8.50
CA LEU A 121 19.51 1.69 -7.78
C LEU A 121 19.72 1.46 -6.29
N TRP A 122 20.55 2.30 -5.69
CA TRP A 122 20.67 2.43 -4.26
C TRP A 122 19.81 3.60 -3.79
N ALA A 123 19.02 3.39 -2.74
CA ALA A 123 18.25 4.44 -2.10
C ALA A 123 18.04 4.18 -0.61
N ARG A 124 17.77 5.25 0.13
CA ARG A 124 17.33 5.18 1.52
C ARG A 124 15.87 5.62 1.59
N LEU A 125 14.96 4.66 1.70
CA LEU A 125 13.52 4.86 1.49
C LEU A 125 12.70 4.52 2.74
N PRO A 126 11.50 5.11 2.88
CA PRO A 126 10.55 4.69 3.91
C PRO A 126 10.16 3.22 3.77
N VAL A 127 10.22 2.50 4.88
CA VAL A 127 9.66 1.17 5.07
C VAL A 127 8.69 1.23 6.24
N LEU A 128 7.46 0.83 5.98
CA LEU A 128 6.36 0.89 6.93
C LEU A 128 6.08 -0.51 7.47
N ASP A 129 6.12 -0.67 8.79
CA ASP A 129 5.56 -1.85 9.44
C ASP A 129 4.03 -1.79 9.39
N MET A 130 3.43 -2.42 8.39
CA MET A 130 2.02 -2.20 8.04
C MET A 130 1.03 -2.40 9.19
N PRO A 131 1.11 -3.45 10.04
CA PRO A 131 0.22 -3.56 11.21
C PRO A 131 0.33 -2.36 12.16
N THR A 132 1.55 -1.92 12.46
CA THR A 132 1.81 -0.76 13.32
C THR A 132 1.31 0.52 12.68
N HIS A 133 1.56 0.71 11.38
CA HIS A 133 1.12 1.87 10.62
C HIS A 133 -0.40 2.00 10.52
N LEU A 134 -1.10 0.89 10.24
CA LEU A 134 -2.57 0.88 10.18
C LEU A 134 -3.20 1.16 11.55
N ALA A 135 -2.61 0.62 12.63
CA ALA A 135 -3.05 0.94 14.00
C ALA A 135 -2.80 2.42 14.35
N TRP A 136 -1.72 3.01 13.84
CA TRP A 136 -1.46 4.44 13.99
C TRP A 136 -2.46 5.31 13.23
N LEU A 137 -2.77 4.97 11.97
CA LEU A 137 -3.81 5.67 11.20
C LEU A 137 -5.16 5.61 11.89
N LEU A 138 -5.51 4.46 12.49
CA LEU A 138 -6.73 4.30 13.27
C LEU A 138 -6.77 5.30 14.45
N ARG A 139 -5.72 5.33 15.28
CA ARG A 139 -5.62 6.27 16.41
C ARG A 139 -5.65 7.73 15.95
N ARG A 140 -5.02 8.04 14.81
CA ARG A 140 -5.02 9.38 14.23
C ARG A 140 -6.42 9.80 13.77
N LEU A 141 -7.17 8.89 13.15
CA LEU A 141 -8.57 9.14 12.76
C LEU A 141 -9.44 9.41 14.00
N GLU A 142 -9.32 8.58 15.03
CA GLU A 142 -10.07 8.75 16.29
C GLU A 142 -9.73 10.08 16.97
N ALA A 143 -8.44 10.44 17.01
CA ALA A 143 -7.98 11.71 17.57
C ALA A 143 -8.51 12.93 16.79
N ALA A 144 -8.71 12.80 15.48
CA ALA A 144 -9.36 13.81 14.65
C ALA A 144 -10.90 13.81 14.78
N GLY A 145 -11.48 12.99 15.66
CA GLY A 145 -12.92 12.90 15.90
C GLY A 145 -13.68 12.00 14.92
N GLY A 146 -12.97 11.30 14.03
CA GLY A 146 -13.54 10.29 13.15
C GLY A 146 -14.01 9.06 13.92
N ARG A 147 -14.99 8.36 13.36
CA ARG A 147 -15.54 7.12 13.95
C ARG A 147 -15.34 5.93 13.01
N ILE A 148 -15.06 4.77 13.58
CA ILE A 148 -14.99 3.51 12.82
C ILE A 148 -16.21 2.65 13.17
N GLU A 149 -16.81 2.05 12.16
CA GLU A 149 -17.93 1.13 12.31
C GLU A 149 -17.61 -0.16 11.56
N ARG A 150 -17.65 -1.30 12.27
CA ARG A 150 -17.47 -2.60 11.65
C ARG A 150 -18.74 -2.97 10.87
N ARG A 151 -18.78 -2.58 9.61
CA ARG A 151 -19.96 -2.70 8.74
C ARG A 151 -19.57 -3.09 7.33
N LYS A 152 -20.26 -4.12 6.82
CA LYS A 152 -20.20 -4.49 5.40
C LYS A 152 -21.32 -3.77 4.65
N VAL A 153 -20.97 -3.02 3.61
CA VAL A 153 -21.97 -2.46 2.69
C VAL A 153 -22.34 -3.46 1.60
N THR A 154 -23.59 -3.39 1.17
CA THR A 154 -24.10 -4.16 0.02
C THR A 154 -24.22 -3.31 -1.24
N SER A 155 -24.30 -1.99 -1.09
CA SER A 155 -24.28 -1.00 -2.17
C SER A 155 -23.71 0.33 -1.67
N LEU A 156 -23.22 1.18 -2.57
CA LEU A 156 -22.84 2.54 -2.19
C LEU A 156 -24.04 3.45 -1.90
N ALA A 157 -25.23 3.10 -2.40
CA ALA A 157 -26.48 3.79 -2.07
C ALA A 157 -26.80 3.71 -0.57
N GLU A 158 -26.51 2.57 0.06
CA GLU A 158 -26.62 2.37 1.51
C GLU A 158 -25.72 3.34 2.28
N ALA A 159 -24.50 3.57 1.81
CA ALA A 159 -23.56 4.55 2.40
C ALA A 159 -23.96 6.00 2.09
N ALA A 160 -24.64 6.23 0.97
CA ALA A 160 -25.13 7.53 0.55
C ALA A 160 -26.36 8.00 1.34
N GLU A 161 -27.09 7.09 1.98
CA GLU A 161 -28.33 7.41 2.67
C GLU A 161 -28.10 8.44 3.81
N GLY A 162 -28.47 9.69 3.53
CA GLY A 162 -28.29 10.80 4.46
C GLY A 162 -26.85 11.34 4.54
N ALA A 163 -25.87 10.76 3.86
CA ALA A 163 -24.51 11.26 3.79
C ALA A 163 -24.40 12.51 2.89
N ARG A 164 -23.46 13.40 3.20
CA ARG A 164 -23.06 14.48 2.28
C ARG A 164 -22.14 13.94 1.19
N ALA A 165 -21.22 13.06 1.58
CA ALA A 165 -20.23 12.47 0.70
C ALA A 165 -20.01 11.00 1.03
N VAL A 166 -19.71 10.20 0.00
CA VAL A 166 -19.24 8.83 0.13
C VAL A 166 -17.89 8.73 -0.55
N VAL A 167 -16.89 8.15 0.13
CA VAL A 167 -15.59 7.85 -0.48
C VAL A 167 -15.46 6.34 -0.60
N ASN A 168 -15.43 5.83 -1.83
CA ASN A 168 -15.27 4.41 -2.12
C ASN A 168 -13.79 4.02 -2.17
N CYS A 169 -13.29 3.49 -1.05
CA CYS A 169 -11.92 2.99 -0.87
C CYS A 169 -11.87 1.45 -0.77
N THR A 170 -12.77 0.76 -1.46
CA THR A 170 -13.02 -0.68 -1.22
C THR A 170 -12.04 -1.63 -1.90
N GLY A 171 -11.04 -1.12 -2.65
CA GLY A 171 -10.06 -1.96 -3.34
C GLY A 171 -10.75 -2.97 -4.28
N LEU A 172 -10.48 -4.26 -4.11
CA LEU A 172 -11.14 -5.33 -4.88
C LEU A 172 -12.66 -5.37 -4.69
N GLY A 173 -13.19 -4.82 -3.59
CA GLY A 173 -14.63 -4.70 -3.37
C GLY A 173 -15.35 -3.87 -4.44
N ALA A 174 -14.63 -2.97 -5.13
CA ALA A 174 -15.19 -2.16 -6.20
C ALA A 174 -15.71 -2.98 -7.38
N ALA A 175 -15.10 -4.16 -7.64
CA ALA A 175 -15.57 -5.10 -8.66
C ALA A 175 -17.02 -5.57 -8.44
N ARG A 176 -17.51 -5.51 -7.20
CA ARG A 176 -18.88 -5.88 -6.82
C ARG A 176 -19.79 -4.69 -6.56
N LEU A 177 -19.25 -3.59 -6.02
CA LEU A 177 -20.05 -2.43 -5.60
C LEU A 177 -20.35 -1.44 -6.72
N VAL A 178 -19.44 -1.28 -7.68
CA VAL A 178 -19.62 -0.44 -8.89
C VAL A 178 -19.36 -1.21 -10.19
N PRO A 179 -19.65 -2.53 -10.18
CA PRO A 179 -19.29 -3.52 -11.21
C PRO A 179 -18.09 -3.22 -12.11
N ASP A 180 -16.98 -2.76 -11.55
CA ASP A 180 -15.82 -2.33 -12.34
C ASP A 180 -15.06 -3.54 -12.91
N ALA A 181 -15.29 -3.84 -14.18
CA ALA A 181 -14.68 -4.96 -14.91
C ALA A 181 -13.15 -4.82 -15.11
N GLY A 182 -12.58 -3.64 -14.84
CA GLY A 182 -11.14 -3.44 -14.86
C GLY A 182 -10.45 -4.05 -13.64
N MET A 183 -11.15 -4.29 -12.54
CA MET A 183 -10.57 -4.81 -11.30
C MET A 183 -10.16 -6.28 -11.42
N ARG A 184 -8.94 -6.59 -10.99
CA ARG A 184 -8.38 -7.95 -10.97
C ARG A 184 -7.54 -8.17 -9.71
N PRO A 185 -7.65 -9.35 -9.05
CA PRO A 185 -6.73 -9.69 -7.99
C PRO A 185 -5.37 -10.06 -8.58
N VAL A 186 -4.29 -9.55 -7.98
CA VAL A 186 -2.94 -10.09 -8.18
C VAL A 186 -2.46 -10.66 -6.85
N ARG A 187 -2.50 -11.99 -6.74
CA ARG A 187 -2.09 -12.69 -5.52
C ARG A 187 -0.60 -12.54 -5.29
N GLY A 188 -0.22 -12.27 -4.05
CA GLY A 188 1.15 -12.22 -3.59
C GLY A 188 1.31 -12.96 -2.28
N GLN A 189 2.26 -13.89 -2.27
CA GLN A 189 2.64 -14.63 -1.07
C GLN A 189 3.97 -14.12 -0.51
N LEU A 190 4.03 -14.03 0.82
CA LEU A 190 5.21 -13.68 1.60
C LEU A 190 5.53 -14.79 2.61
N VAL A 191 6.81 -14.90 2.94
CA VAL A 191 7.30 -15.64 4.10
C VAL A 191 7.85 -14.66 5.11
N VAL A 192 7.47 -14.78 6.38
CA VAL A 192 8.01 -13.99 7.48
C VAL A 192 8.99 -14.86 8.22
N VAL A 193 10.24 -14.42 8.33
CA VAL A 193 11.30 -15.13 9.06
C VAL A 193 11.88 -14.28 10.18
N GLU A 194 12.50 -14.91 11.17
CA GLU A 194 13.35 -14.24 12.14
C GLU A 194 14.50 -13.55 11.39
N ASN A 195 14.76 -12.27 11.70
CA ASN A 195 15.75 -11.52 10.93
C ASN A 195 17.16 -12.07 11.24
N PRO A 196 17.89 -12.62 10.25
CA PRO A 196 19.22 -13.21 10.48
C PRO A 196 20.36 -12.16 10.50
N GLY A 197 20.03 -10.87 10.61
CA GLY A 197 21.01 -9.76 10.56
C GLY A 197 20.98 -8.97 9.25
N VAL A 198 19.92 -9.10 8.45
CA VAL A 198 19.70 -8.31 7.22
C VAL A 198 19.08 -6.96 7.61
N ASP A 199 19.81 -5.88 7.35
CA ASP A 199 19.43 -4.49 7.68
C ASP A 199 19.12 -3.64 6.45
N THR A 200 19.38 -4.16 5.25
CA THR A 200 19.02 -3.54 3.98
C THR A 200 17.81 -4.20 3.34
N TRP A 201 17.01 -3.43 2.60
CA TRP A 201 16.00 -4.01 1.72
C TRP A 201 16.60 -4.35 0.36
N PHE A 202 15.98 -5.30 -0.33
CA PHE A 202 16.26 -5.63 -1.72
C PHE A 202 14.95 -5.86 -2.45
N THR A 203 14.89 -5.46 -3.70
CA THR A 203 13.77 -5.74 -4.59
C THR A 203 14.27 -5.97 -6.00
N HIS A 204 13.77 -7.02 -6.64
CA HIS A 204 13.98 -7.34 -8.03
C HIS A 204 12.66 -7.80 -8.65
N THR A 205 12.31 -7.20 -9.77
CA THR A 205 11.15 -7.62 -10.55
C THR A 205 11.64 -8.59 -11.63
N GLY A 206 11.43 -9.89 -11.41
CA GLY A 206 11.81 -10.91 -12.38
C GLY A 206 10.96 -10.89 -13.64
N THR A 207 11.34 -11.70 -14.62
CA THR A 207 10.51 -11.96 -15.81
C THR A 207 9.36 -12.89 -15.44
N GLY A 208 8.10 -12.43 -15.57
CA GLY A 208 6.90 -13.23 -15.29
C GLY A 208 6.25 -12.92 -13.94
N SER A 209 5.77 -13.95 -13.24
CA SER A 209 5.07 -13.85 -11.95
C SER A 209 6.01 -13.87 -10.74
N GLU A 210 7.29 -14.19 -10.95
CA GLU A 210 8.29 -14.27 -9.90
C GLU A 210 8.91 -12.90 -9.62
N SER A 211 8.97 -12.55 -8.34
CA SER A 211 9.72 -11.41 -7.83
C SER A 211 10.57 -11.89 -6.67
N THR A 212 11.68 -11.21 -6.42
CA THR A 212 12.54 -11.50 -5.27
C THR A 212 12.76 -10.22 -4.51
N TYR A 213 12.33 -10.19 -3.27
CA TYR A 213 12.55 -9.07 -2.37
C TYR A 213 12.63 -9.52 -0.94
N PHE A 214 13.39 -8.78 -0.15
CA PHE A 214 13.37 -8.89 1.29
C PHE A 214 13.38 -7.51 1.91
N ILE A 215 12.56 -7.33 2.95
CA ILE A 215 12.32 -6.04 3.59
C ILE A 215 12.45 -6.22 5.10
N PRO A 216 13.47 -5.61 5.75
CA PRO A 216 13.67 -5.75 7.18
C PRO A 216 12.59 -4.98 7.95
N GLN A 217 12.12 -5.60 9.03
CA GLN A 217 11.09 -5.11 9.96
C GLN A 217 11.59 -5.33 11.40
N PRO A 218 10.96 -4.77 12.46
CA PRO A 218 11.50 -4.96 13.81
C PRO A 218 11.41 -6.44 14.19
N GLY A 219 12.56 -7.05 14.49
CA GLY A 219 12.67 -8.47 14.88
C GLY A 219 12.38 -9.51 13.79
N ARG A 220 12.08 -9.09 12.55
CA ARG A 220 11.68 -10.01 11.47
C ARG A 220 12.14 -9.52 10.10
N LEU A 221 12.22 -10.43 9.15
CA LEU A 221 12.48 -10.14 7.75
C LEU A 221 11.30 -10.64 6.93
N LEU A 222 10.72 -9.76 6.11
CA LEU A 222 9.71 -10.15 5.13
C LEU A 222 10.41 -10.61 3.87
N LEU A 223 10.10 -11.81 3.40
CA LEU A 223 10.57 -12.37 2.15
C LEU A 223 9.41 -12.43 1.16
N GLY A 224 9.65 -11.99 -0.06
CA GLY A 224 8.73 -12.16 -1.15
C GLY A 224 9.45 -12.33 -2.48
N GLY A 225 8.72 -12.56 -3.55
CA GLY A 225 7.29 -12.82 -3.53
C GLY A 225 6.78 -13.36 -4.84
N THR A 226 5.46 -13.32 -4.96
CA THR A 226 4.74 -13.68 -6.19
C THR A 226 3.83 -12.54 -6.64
N ALA A 227 3.52 -12.56 -7.93
CA ALA A 227 2.53 -11.73 -8.59
C ALA A 227 1.71 -12.60 -9.55
N GLU A 228 0.74 -13.32 -9.00
CA GLU A 228 -0.12 -14.25 -9.74
C GLU A 228 -1.45 -13.57 -10.10
N ALA A 229 -1.58 -13.13 -11.35
CA ALA A 229 -2.78 -12.45 -11.83
C ALA A 229 -3.98 -13.41 -11.91
N GLY A 230 -5.13 -12.97 -11.41
CA GLY A 230 -6.39 -13.71 -11.46
C GLY A 230 -6.56 -14.77 -10.38
N ALA A 231 -5.52 -15.10 -9.61
CA ALA A 231 -5.64 -15.98 -8.45
C ALA A 231 -6.30 -15.24 -7.27
N ASP A 232 -7.23 -15.91 -6.59
CA ASP A 232 -8.07 -15.33 -5.53
C ASP A 232 -7.96 -16.07 -4.18
N SER A 233 -7.14 -17.14 -4.12
CA SER A 233 -6.91 -17.87 -2.88
C SER A 233 -5.99 -17.11 -1.93
N LEU A 234 -6.42 -16.98 -0.66
CA LEU A 234 -5.62 -16.48 0.45
C LEU A 234 -4.84 -17.58 1.18
N GLU A 235 -4.97 -18.84 0.75
CA GLU A 235 -4.23 -19.95 1.36
C GLU A 235 -2.75 -19.90 0.93
N PRO A 236 -1.79 -20.00 1.87
CA PRO A 236 -0.38 -20.05 1.53
C PRO A 236 -0.02 -21.41 0.90
N ASP A 237 0.76 -21.39 -0.18
CA ASP A 237 1.30 -22.58 -0.82
C ASP A 237 2.69 -22.91 -0.24
N PRO A 238 2.88 -24.08 0.40
CA PRO A 238 4.18 -24.51 0.92
C PRO A 238 5.29 -24.61 -0.13
N ALA A 239 4.98 -24.94 -1.39
CA ALA A 239 5.95 -24.99 -2.47
C ALA A 239 6.46 -23.59 -2.80
N THR A 240 5.55 -22.65 -3.05
CA THR A 240 5.88 -21.24 -3.24
C THR A 240 6.67 -20.65 -2.06
N ALA A 241 6.33 -21.03 -0.82
CA ALA A 241 7.08 -20.56 0.35
C ALA A 241 8.55 -21.01 0.32
N ARG A 242 8.80 -22.29 -0.01
CA ARG A 242 10.18 -22.81 -0.16
C ARG A 242 10.95 -22.11 -1.27
N GLU A 243 10.30 -21.84 -2.40
CA GLU A 243 10.91 -21.13 -3.53
C GLU A 243 11.26 -19.68 -3.19
N ILE A 244 10.37 -18.96 -2.49
CA ILE A 244 10.65 -17.59 -2.02
C ILE A 244 11.88 -17.57 -1.12
N VAL A 245 11.96 -18.50 -0.15
CA VAL A 245 13.12 -18.59 0.76
C VAL A 245 14.39 -18.92 -0.03
N ALA A 246 14.34 -19.87 -0.97
CA ALA A 246 15.49 -20.26 -1.79
C ALA A 246 16.03 -19.08 -2.61
N ARG A 247 15.18 -18.36 -3.35
CA ARG A 247 15.59 -17.18 -4.13
C ARG A 247 16.17 -16.06 -3.26
N CYS A 248 15.61 -15.84 -2.07
CA CYS A 248 16.17 -14.85 -1.14
C CYS A 248 17.53 -15.31 -0.58
N ALA A 249 17.69 -16.60 -0.30
CA ALA A 249 18.93 -17.17 0.22
C ALA A 249 20.08 -17.20 -0.81
N GLU A 250 19.77 -17.23 -2.10
CA GLU A 250 20.78 -17.05 -3.17
C GLU A 250 21.44 -15.66 -3.09
N LEU A 251 20.70 -14.64 -2.66
CA LEU A 251 21.20 -13.27 -2.50
C LEU A 251 21.82 -13.02 -1.12
N ARG A 252 21.27 -13.64 -0.07
CA ARG A 252 21.69 -13.51 1.33
C ARG A 252 21.71 -14.89 1.99
N PRO A 253 22.86 -15.63 1.94
CA PRO A 253 22.94 -17.00 2.41
C PRO A 253 22.48 -17.24 3.85
N GLU A 254 22.60 -16.22 4.73
CA GLU A 254 22.13 -16.27 6.11
C GLU A 254 20.60 -16.47 6.24
N ILE A 255 19.82 -16.17 5.19
CA ILE A 255 18.36 -16.39 5.16
C ILE A 255 18.02 -17.89 5.16
N ALA A 256 18.88 -18.76 4.61
CA ALA A 256 18.62 -20.20 4.52
C ALA A 256 18.43 -20.86 5.90
N GLY A 257 19.08 -20.33 6.94
CA GLY A 257 18.98 -20.81 8.32
C GLY A 257 17.94 -20.10 9.17
N ALA A 258 17.25 -19.09 8.63
CA ALA A 258 16.32 -18.27 9.39
C ALA A 258 15.04 -19.03 9.75
N ARG A 259 14.61 -18.93 11.00
CA ARG A 259 13.38 -19.57 11.47
C ARG A 259 12.15 -18.90 10.85
N VAL A 260 11.29 -19.69 10.21
CA VAL A 260 10.00 -19.21 9.69
C VAL A 260 9.07 -18.87 10.86
N LEU A 261 8.58 -17.63 10.88
CA LEU A 261 7.63 -17.10 11.85
C LEU A 261 6.18 -17.16 11.34
N GLY A 262 5.98 -17.19 10.02
CA GLY A 262 4.66 -17.31 9.42
C GLY A 262 4.64 -17.06 7.92
N HIS A 263 3.45 -17.15 7.35
CA HIS A 263 3.18 -16.89 5.94
C HIS A 263 2.10 -15.82 5.82
N ARG A 264 2.14 -15.02 4.76
CA ARG A 264 1.08 -14.04 4.47
C ARG A 264 0.72 -14.13 3.00
N VAL A 265 -0.57 -14.04 2.69
CA VAL A 265 -1.07 -13.97 1.33
C VAL A 265 -2.02 -12.79 1.24
N GLY A 266 -1.88 -11.98 0.19
CA GLY A 266 -2.73 -10.85 -0.06
C GLY A 266 -3.08 -10.73 -1.54
N LEU A 267 -4.25 -10.16 -1.82
CA LEU A 267 -4.72 -9.92 -3.17
C LEU A 267 -4.61 -8.43 -3.49
N ARG A 268 -3.62 -8.06 -4.31
CA ARG A 268 -3.42 -6.67 -4.72
C ARG A 268 -4.61 -6.23 -5.60
N PRO A 269 -5.23 -5.07 -5.32
CA PRO A 269 -6.37 -4.56 -6.09
C PRO A 269 -5.90 -3.88 -7.38
N GLU A 270 -5.40 -4.64 -8.34
CA GLU A 270 -5.01 -4.12 -9.64
C GLU A 270 -6.24 -3.72 -10.46
N ARG A 271 -6.11 -2.69 -11.28
CA ARG A 271 -7.17 -2.22 -12.16
C ARG A 271 -6.64 -1.92 -13.55
N ALA A 272 -7.27 -2.50 -14.58
CA ALA A 272 -7.06 -2.08 -15.95
C ALA A 272 -7.54 -0.63 -16.13
N GLY A 273 -6.61 0.28 -16.41
CA GLY A 273 -6.83 1.74 -16.43
C GLY A 273 -6.30 2.48 -15.21
N GLY A 274 -5.62 1.79 -14.29
CA GLY A 274 -4.97 2.42 -13.14
C GLY A 274 -5.91 2.81 -12.00
N VAL A 275 -5.39 3.62 -11.08
CA VAL A 275 -6.13 4.16 -9.95
C VAL A 275 -7.32 4.96 -10.45
N ARG A 276 -8.52 4.58 -10.00
CA ARG A 276 -9.74 5.36 -10.19
C ARG A 276 -9.87 6.33 -9.03
N LEU A 277 -9.53 7.59 -9.28
CA LEU A 277 -9.67 8.71 -8.37
C LEU A 277 -10.44 9.84 -9.05
N GLU A 278 -11.77 9.84 -8.87
CA GLU A 278 -12.71 10.73 -9.55
C GLU A 278 -14.00 10.94 -8.75
N ARG A 279 -14.72 12.02 -9.05
CA ARG A 279 -15.98 12.44 -8.41
C ARG A 279 -17.17 12.14 -9.31
N GLU A 280 -18.23 11.62 -8.71
CA GLU A 280 -19.56 11.44 -9.28
C GLU A 280 -20.60 12.12 -8.40
N GLU A 281 -21.72 12.52 -8.99
CA GLU A 281 -22.87 13.04 -8.24
C GLU A 281 -23.78 11.89 -7.83
N LEU A 282 -24.17 11.87 -6.55
CA LEU A 282 -25.14 10.93 -6.04
C LEU A 282 -26.57 11.44 -6.27
N PRO A 283 -27.54 10.54 -6.54
CA PRO A 283 -28.95 10.90 -6.49
C PRO A 283 -29.29 11.54 -5.14
N GLY A 284 -29.82 12.77 -5.17
CA GLY A 284 -30.13 13.53 -3.94
C GLY A 284 -29.12 14.61 -3.55
N GLY A 285 -28.11 14.89 -4.40
CA GLY A 285 -27.23 16.05 -4.26
C GLY A 285 -26.01 15.85 -3.36
N GLY A 286 -25.72 14.60 -2.97
CA GLY A 286 -24.45 14.23 -2.36
C GLY A 286 -23.37 13.94 -3.40
N VAL A 287 -22.15 13.67 -2.95
CA VAL A 287 -21.01 13.33 -3.84
C VAL A 287 -20.47 11.94 -3.55
N LEU A 288 -20.06 11.23 -4.58
CA LEU A 288 -19.34 9.97 -4.51
C LEU A 288 -17.94 10.16 -5.06
N VAL A 289 -16.91 9.91 -4.27
CA VAL A 289 -15.52 9.93 -4.72
C VAL A 289 -14.99 8.51 -4.75
N HIS A 290 -14.55 8.05 -5.91
CA HIS A 290 -13.85 6.79 -6.06
C HIS A 290 -12.39 6.96 -5.68
N ASN A 291 -11.81 6.00 -4.96
CA ASN A 291 -10.39 5.96 -4.65
C ASN A 291 -9.93 4.50 -4.48
N TYR A 292 -9.76 3.78 -5.60
CA TYR A 292 -9.39 2.36 -5.61
C TYR A 292 -8.58 1.98 -6.87
N GLY A 293 -8.09 0.74 -6.95
CA GLY A 293 -7.30 0.26 -8.11
C GLY A 293 -5.78 0.43 -7.98
N HIS A 294 -5.27 0.50 -6.75
CA HIS A 294 -3.88 0.84 -6.43
C HIS A 294 -2.84 -0.28 -6.65
N GLY A 295 -3.27 -1.47 -7.07
CA GLY A 295 -2.37 -2.60 -7.27
C GLY A 295 -1.43 -2.85 -6.08
N GLY A 296 -0.13 -2.95 -6.35
CA GLY A 296 0.90 -3.14 -5.33
C GLY A 296 1.41 -1.86 -4.65
N ALA A 297 0.98 -0.67 -5.09
CA ALA A 297 1.57 0.60 -4.71
C ALA A 297 0.67 1.50 -3.85
N GLY A 298 -0.42 0.95 -3.28
CA GLY A 298 -1.34 1.74 -2.45
C GLY A 298 -0.68 2.45 -1.27
N VAL A 299 0.34 1.85 -0.66
CA VAL A 299 1.12 2.51 0.41
C VAL A 299 1.94 3.68 -0.15
N THR A 300 2.50 3.54 -1.35
CA THR A 300 3.34 4.55 -1.99
C THR A 300 2.58 5.83 -2.27
N VAL A 301 1.30 5.76 -2.65
CA VAL A 301 0.51 6.92 -3.10
C VAL A 301 -0.57 7.37 -2.12
N ALA A 302 -0.70 6.71 -0.97
CA ALA A 302 -1.85 6.85 -0.06
C ALA A 302 -2.21 8.30 0.31
N TRP A 303 -1.22 9.11 0.69
CA TRP A 303 -1.45 10.48 1.16
C TRP A 303 -1.76 11.43 0.02
N GLY A 304 -1.06 11.29 -1.12
CA GLY A 304 -1.36 12.09 -2.31
C GLY A 304 -2.76 11.83 -2.85
N CYS A 305 -3.17 10.56 -2.93
CA CYS A 305 -4.54 10.20 -3.30
C CYS A 305 -5.55 10.73 -2.26
N ALA A 306 -5.21 10.71 -0.96
CA ALA A 306 -6.10 11.20 0.09
C ALA A 306 -6.30 12.73 0.06
N ASP A 307 -5.25 13.49 -0.22
CA ASP A 307 -5.34 14.95 -0.40
C ASP A 307 -6.25 15.30 -1.58
N GLU A 308 -6.15 14.55 -2.67
CA GLU A 308 -7.03 14.73 -3.82
C GLU A 308 -8.47 14.25 -3.55
N VAL A 309 -8.68 13.21 -2.74
CA VAL A 309 -10.04 12.88 -2.24
C VAL A 309 -10.65 14.07 -1.52
N ALA A 310 -9.92 14.74 -0.64
CA ALA A 310 -10.43 15.90 0.10
C ALA A 310 -10.82 17.03 -0.85
N ALA A 311 -9.96 17.35 -1.83
CA ALA A 311 -10.27 18.35 -2.86
C ALA A 311 -11.54 18.01 -3.65
N LEU A 312 -11.76 16.73 -4.01
CA LEU A 312 -12.95 16.30 -4.73
C LEU A 312 -14.23 16.29 -3.88
N VAL A 313 -14.12 16.08 -2.57
CA VAL A 313 -15.24 16.16 -1.63
C VAL A 313 -15.70 17.61 -1.41
N ASP A 314 -14.77 18.56 -1.49
CA ASP A 314 -15.03 19.99 -1.27
C ASP A 314 -15.46 20.76 -2.53
N ALA A 315 -15.30 20.16 -3.72
CA ALA A 315 -15.70 20.74 -5.01
C ALA A 315 -17.22 20.70 -5.26
#